data_AF-A0AAI9CHV6-F1
#
_entry.id   AF-A0AAI9CHV6-F1
#
_cell.length_a   1.000
_cell.length_b   1.000
_cell.length_c   1.000
_cell.angle_alpha   90.00
_cell.angle_beta   90.00
_cell.angle_gamma   90.00
#
_symmetry.space_group_name_H-M   'P 1'
#
loop_
_entity.id
_entity.type
_entity.pdbx_description
1 polymer ?
#
loop_
_entity_poly.entity_id
_entity_poly.type
_entity_poly.pdbx_seq_one_letter_code
_entity_poly.pdbx_strand_id
1 'polypeptide(L)'
;MAGRPSRELPDLSLKQPESVLQAYSQKRIDDLAHQYNSKSLDPKDFQLNLGSKVLKADAQVSTGAPVYIGASTSDVMLYFRQLTGTDRMPVAKVVPGKGLLYTATTSSGAKITLRDFSTSAQKTGASWTIDVQDKSINNGKRVEVKFK
;
A
#
# COMPACT_ATOMS: atom_id res chain seq x y z
N MET A 1 45.90 10.99 -33.48
CA MET A 1 44.82 11.26 -32.50
C MET A 1 43.79 10.15 -32.65
N ALA A 2 43.70 9.22 -31.71
CA ALA A 2 42.67 8.18 -31.70
C ALA A 2 41.79 8.41 -30.47
N GLY A 3 40.56 8.84 -30.70
CA GLY A 3 39.56 9.03 -29.65
C GLY A 3 39.21 7.69 -29.02
N ARG A 4 39.34 7.59 -27.70
CA ARG A 4 38.84 6.46 -26.94
C ARG A 4 37.31 6.55 -26.91
N PRO A 5 36.57 5.45 -27.15
CA PRO A 5 35.14 5.46 -26.90
C PRO A 5 34.91 5.54 -25.39
N SER A 6 34.18 6.57 -24.96
CA SER A 6 33.65 6.69 -23.61
C SER A 6 32.81 5.45 -23.30
N ARG A 7 33.24 4.66 -22.31
CA ARG A 7 32.37 3.64 -21.70
C ARG A 7 31.25 4.38 -20.97
N GLU A 8 30.05 4.37 -21.52
CA GLU A 8 28.86 4.61 -20.71
C GLU A 8 28.82 3.53 -19.62
N LEU A 9 28.86 3.97 -18.36
CA LEU A 9 28.62 3.11 -17.22
C LEU A 9 27.15 2.68 -17.27
N PRO A 10 26.82 1.39 -17.12
CA PRO A 10 25.43 1.00 -16.96
C PRO A 10 24.91 1.60 -15.65
N ASP A 11 23.84 2.37 -15.73
CA ASP A 11 23.04 2.78 -14.58
C ASP A 11 22.53 1.51 -13.87
N LEU A 12 23.18 1.18 -12.75
CA LEU A 12 22.89 0.01 -11.92
C LEU A 12 21.69 0.23 -10.98
N SER A 13 20.72 1.06 -11.36
CA SER A 13 19.39 1.00 -10.78
C SER A 13 18.63 -0.19 -11.40
N LEU A 14 18.97 -1.41 -10.96
CA LEU A 14 18.29 -2.63 -11.37
C LEU A 14 16.82 -2.56 -10.91
N LYS A 15 15.94 -2.09 -11.79
CA LYS A 15 14.49 -2.26 -11.63
C LYS A 15 14.21 -3.73 -11.41
N GLN A 16 13.45 -4.05 -10.36
CA GLN A 16 13.04 -5.44 -10.13
C GLN A 16 12.24 -5.93 -11.33
N PRO A 17 12.43 -7.19 -11.77
CA PRO A 17 11.62 -7.77 -12.82
C PRO A 17 10.13 -7.68 -12.47
N GLU A 18 9.27 -7.40 -13.45
CA GLU A 18 7.83 -7.25 -13.21
C GLU A 18 7.20 -8.48 -12.53
N SER A 19 7.68 -9.68 -12.85
CA SER A 19 7.25 -10.92 -12.20
C SER A 19 7.53 -10.94 -10.68
N VAL A 20 8.65 -10.35 -10.26
CA VAL A 20 9.02 -10.23 -8.84
C VAL A 20 8.09 -9.24 -8.14
N LEU A 21 7.81 -8.09 -8.77
CA LEU A 21 6.88 -7.10 -8.22
C LEU A 21 5.46 -7.65 -8.10
N GLN A 22 5.01 -8.44 -9.08
CA GLN A 22 3.71 -9.12 -9.04
C GLN A 22 3.64 -10.16 -7.93
N ALA A 23 4.70 -10.95 -7.72
CA ALA A 23 4.77 -11.90 -6.60
C ALA A 23 4.70 -11.19 -5.24
N TYR A 24 5.38 -10.05 -5.09
CA TYR A 24 5.27 -9.23 -3.89
C TYR A 24 3.85 -8.68 -3.69
N SER A 25 3.20 -8.20 -4.76
CA SER A 25 1.80 -7.76 -4.73
C SER A 25 0.87 -8.86 -4.26
N GLN A 26 0.97 -10.05 -4.86
CA GLN A 26 0.14 -11.19 -4.45
C GLN A 26 0.35 -11.52 -2.97
N LYS A 27 1.61 -11.57 -2.50
CA LYS A 27 1.90 -11.80 -1.08
C LYS A 27 1.25 -10.74 -0.19
N ARG A 28 1.25 -9.45 -0.57
CA ARG A 28 0.59 -8.40 0.23
C ARG A 28 -0.92 -8.52 0.25
N ILE A 29 -1.53 -8.92 -0.86
CA ILE A 29 -2.95 -9.22 -0.91
C ILE A 29 -3.28 -10.43 -0.04
N ASP A 30 -2.47 -11.48 -0.07
CA ASP A 30 -2.65 -12.67 0.77
C ASP A 30 -2.49 -12.34 2.27
N ASP A 31 -1.48 -11.53 2.63
CA ASP A 31 -1.26 -11.05 4.01
C ASP A 31 -2.49 -10.26 4.51
N LEU A 32 -3.14 -9.45 3.66
CA LEU A 32 -4.38 -8.75 3.99
C LEU A 32 -5.58 -9.70 4.06
N ALA A 33 -5.71 -10.63 3.11
CA ALA A 33 -6.80 -11.60 3.08
C ALA A 33 -6.79 -12.47 4.34
N HIS A 34 -5.63 -12.94 4.77
CA HIS A 34 -5.47 -13.67 6.02
C HIS A 34 -6.01 -12.88 7.23
N GLN A 35 -5.66 -11.59 7.31
CA GLN A 35 -6.09 -10.76 8.44
C GLN A 35 -7.59 -10.45 8.40
N TYR A 36 -8.13 -9.98 7.26
CA TYR A 36 -9.55 -9.61 7.15
C TYR A 36 -10.53 -10.80 7.15
N ASN A 37 -10.08 -11.99 6.75
CA ASN A 37 -10.95 -13.18 6.73
C ASN A 37 -10.84 -14.00 8.02
N SER A 38 -9.87 -13.72 8.90
CA SER A 38 -9.73 -14.42 10.16
C SER A 38 -10.77 -13.93 11.17
N LYS A 39 -11.58 -14.87 11.67
CA LYS A 39 -12.58 -14.56 12.72
C LYS A 39 -11.96 -14.29 14.10
N SER A 40 -10.69 -14.65 14.29
CA SER A 40 -9.98 -14.46 15.55
C SER A 40 -9.13 -13.19 15.61
N LEU A 41 -9.10 -12.40 14.53
CA LEU A 41 -8.35 -11.16 14.47
C LEU A 41 -9.32 -9.99 14.29
N ASP A 42 -9.32 -9.07 15.26
CA ASP A 42 -9.94 -7.77 15.08
C ASP A 42 -8.96 -6.82 14.38
N PRO A 43 -9.42 -5.75 13.70
CA PRO A 43 -8.53 -4.78 13.05
C PRO A 43 -7.49 -4.13 13.98
N LYS A 44 -7.74 -4.07 15.28
CA LYS A 44 -6.78 -3.61 16.31
C LYS A 44 -5.58 -4.56 16.52
N ASP A 45 -5.73 -5.83 16.17
CA ASP A 45 -4.71 -6.86 16.33
C ASP A 45 -3.87 -7.05 15.05
N PHE A 46 -4.23 -6.33 13.98
CA PHE A 46 -3.54 -6.41 12.71
C PHE A 46 -2.13 -5.85 12.80
N GLN A 47 -1.24 -6.44 12.00
CA GLN A 47 0.13 -6.01 11.86
C GLN A 47 0.49 -5.87 10.38
N LEU A 48 1.30 -4.85 10.10
CA LEU A 48 1.82 -4.61 8.77
C LEU A 48 3.34 -4.68 8.78
N ASN A 49 3.88 -5.66 8.07
CA ASN A 49 5.31 -5.83 7.89
C ASN A 49 5.78 -5.10 6.63
N LEU A 50 6.65 -4.09 6.79
CA LEU A 50 7.30 -3.30 5.73
C LEU A 50 8.81 -3.61 5.68
N GLY A 51 9.17 -4.90 5.68
CA GLY A 51 10.56 -5.34 5.68
C GLY A 51 11.12 -5.39 7.09
N SER A 52 12.04 -4.48 7.42
CA SER A 52 12.62 -4.39 8.77
C SER A 52 11.71 -3.70 9.79
N LYS A 53 10.62 -3.07 9.34
CA LYS A 53 9.67 -2.34 10.18
C LYS A 53 8.36 -3.11 10.28
N VAL A 54 7.87 -3.29 11.50
CA VAL A 54 6.52 -3.81 11.76
C VAL A 54 5.69 -2.71 12.39
N LEU A 55 4.60 -2.34 11.72
CA LEU A 55 3.61 -1.40 12.22
C LEU A 55 2.50 -2.16 12.94
N LYS A 56 2.11 -1.67 14.12
CA LYS A 56 0.97 -2.18 14.89
C LYS A 56 -0.22 -1.24 14.74
N ALA A 57 -1.42 -1.81 14.66
CA ALA A 57 -2.65 -1.04 14.67
C ALA A 57 -2.87 -0.37 16.03
N ASP A 58 -3.48 0.81 16.00
CA ASP A 58 -3.90 1.53 17.20
C ASP A 58 -5.14 0.86 17.79
N ALA A 59 -4.99 0.26 18.96
CA ALA A 59 -6.08 -0.44 19.64
C ALA A 59 -7.26 0.46 20.02
N GLN A 60 -7.07 1.77 20.16
CA GLN A 60 -8.12 2.70 20.59
C GLN A 60 -9.07 3.08 19.44
N VAL A 61 -8.58 3.08 18.20
CA VAL A 61 -9.35 3.60 17.04
C VAL A 61 -9.59 2.57 15.93
N SER A 62 -8.94 1.41 15.98
CA SER A 62 -9.03 0.37 14.94
C SER A 62 -10.24 -0.56 15.15
N THR A 63 -11.46 -0.03 15.01
CA THR A 63 -12.70 -0.80 15.22
C THR A 63 -13.19 -1.52 13.95
N GLY A 64 -13.17 -0.85 12.80
CA GLY A 64 -13.65 -1.42 11.51
C GLY A 64 -12.57 -1.56 10.45
N ALA A 65 -11.42 -0.93 10.67
CA ALA A 65 -10.26 -0.92 9.80
C ALA A 65 -9.01 -0.71 10.68
N PRO A 66 -7.86 -1.33 10.34
CA PRO A 66 -6.62 -1.07 11.04
C PRO A 66 -6.17 0.38 10.80
N VAL A 67 -5.77 1.05 11.88
CA VAL A 67 -5.13 2.36 11.85
C VAL A 67 -3.71 2.19 12.38
N TYR A 68 -2.73 2.09 11.50
CA TYR A 68 -1.34 1.91 11.88
C TYR A 68 -0.72 3.21 12.38
N ILE A 69 0.01 3.15 13.51
CA ILE A 69 0.72 4.29 14.10
C ILE A 69 2.19 4.28 13.67
N GLY A 70 2.74 5.46 13.38
CA GLY A 70 4.17 5.67 13.19
C GLY A 70 4.65 5.37 11.77
N ALA A 71 3.72 5.35 10.81
CA ALA A 71 4.06 5.24 9.39
C ALA A 71 4.45 6.61 8.83
N SER A 72 5.62 6.70 8.21
CA SER A 72 5.97 7.88 7.41
C SER A 72 5.22 7.86 6.08
N THR A 73 5.12 9.01 5.40
CA THR A 73 4.59 9.05 4.02
C THR A 73 5.34 8.08 3.11
N SER A 74 6.67 7.96 3.25
CA SER A 74 7.47 7.00 2.47
C SER A 74 7.08 5.54 2.74
N ASP A 75 6.74 5.18 3.98
CA ASP A 75 6.24 3.84 4.34
C ASP A 75 4.90 3.54 3.65
N VAL A 76 3.98 4.51 3.66
CA VAL A 76 2.66 4.38 3.02
C VAL A 76 2.81 4.22 1.51
N MET A 77 3.65 5.04 0.88
CA MET A 77 3.92 4.97 -0.56
C MET A 77 4.61 3.66 -0.94
N LEU A 78 5.54 3.18 -0.11
CA LEU A 78 6.17 1.87 -0.27
C LEU A 78 5.13 0.76 -0.22
N TYR A 79 4.25 0.78 0.78
CA TYR A 79 3.23 -0.25 0.92
C TYR A 79 2.23 -0.25 -0.22
N PHE A 80 1.80 0.93 -0.69
CA PHE A 80 0.94 1.05 -1.86
C PHE A 80 1.62 0.44 -3.11
N ARG A 81 2.89 0.74 -3.35
CA ARG A 81 3.66 0.14 -4.46
C ARG A 81 3.79 -1.37 -4.34
N GLN A 82 4.02 -1.88 -3.13
CA GLN A 82 4.06 -3.32 -2.88
C GLN A 82 2.70 -3.96 -3.16
N LEU A 83 1.59 -3.39 -2.67
CA LEU A 83 0.24 -3.88 -2.95
C LEU A 83 -0.08 -3.90 -4.45
N THR A 84 0.37 -2.89 -5.18
CA THR A 84 0.04 -2.69 -6.60
C THR A 84 1.00 -3.38 -7.56
N GLY A 85 2.15 -3.85 -7.08
CA GLY A 85 3.15 -4.54 -7.89
C GLY A 85 3.85 -3.60 -8.89
N THR A 86 4.05 -2.33 -8.52
CA THR A 86 4.76 -1.35 -9.36
C THR A 86 5.92 -0.69 -8.62
N ASP A 87 6.95 -0.32 -9.35
CA ASP A 87 8.11 0.44 -8.86
C ASP A 87 7.84 1.95 -8.79
N ARG A 88 6.73 2.44 -9.35
CA ARG A 88 6.41 3.87 -9.48
C ARG A 88 5.02 4.20 -8.95
N MET A 89 4.88 5.42 -8.44
CA MET A 89 3.55 5.92 -8.09
C MET A 89 2.78 6.28 -9.38
N PRO A 90 1.48 5.94 -9.48
CA PRO A 90 0.60 6.48 -10.50
C PRO A 90 0.52 8.00 -10.43
N VAL A 91 0.03 8.63 -11.49
CA VAL A 91 -0.24 10.07 -11.48
C VAL A 91 -1.36 10.35 -10.48
N ALA A 92 -1.12 11.34 -9.60
CA ALA A 92 -2.11 11.78 -8.63
C ALA A 92 -3.31 12.46 -9.31
N LYS A 93 -4.51 12.15 -8.84
CA LYS A 93 -5.73 12.88 -9.17
C LYS A 93 -6.08 13.81 -8.00
N VAL A 94 -6.32 15.08 -8.29
CA VAL A 94 -6.81 16.04 -7.30
C VAL A 94 -8.31 15.85 -7.13
N VAL A 95 -8.75 15.67 -5.89
CA VAL A 95 -10.16 15.67 -5.50
C VAL A 95 -10.45 17.02 -4.86
N PRO A 96 -11.21 17.91 -5.52
CA PRO A 96 -11.50 19.26 -5.01
C PRO A 96 -12.06 19.24 -3.58
N GLY A 97 -11.47 20.06 -2.71
CA GLY A 97 -11.87 20.17 -1.30
C GLY A 97 -11.54 18.96 -0.42
N LYS A 98 -10.79 17.97 -0.93
CA LYS A 98 -10.38 16.78 -0.14
C LYS A 98 -8.88 16.55 -0.13
N GLY A 99 -8.26 16.35 -1.29
CA GLY A 99 -6.84 16.00 -1.37
C GLY A 99 -6.49 15.19 -2.62
N LEU A 100 -5.40 14.44 -2.56
CA LEU A 100 -4.85 13.62 -3.62
C LEU A 100 -5.34 12.16 -3.56
N LEU A 101 -5.48 11.56 -4.74
CA LEU A 101 -5.88 10.17 -4.92
C LEU A 101 -5.03 9.49 -5.99
N TYR A 102 -4.54 8.30 -5.69
CA TYR A 102 -3.75 7.45 -6.58
C TYR A 102 -4.49 6.13 -6.76
N THR A 103 -4.64 5.66 -7.99
CA THR A 103 -5.35 4.41 -8.29
C THR A 103 -4.49 3.51 -9.15
N ALA A 104 -4.50 2.21 -8.84
CA ALA A 104 -3.93 1.17 -9.67
C ALA A 104 -4.79 -0.09 -9.60
N THR A 105 -4.69 -0.89 -10.66
CA THR A 105 -5.27 -2.23 -10.73
C THR A 105 -4.13 -3.20 -10.95
N THR A 106 -4.03 -4.25 -10.13
CA THR A 106 -3.01 -5.30 -10.28
C THR A 106 -3.30 -6.17 -11.51
N SER A 107 -2.33 -6.95 -11.96
CA SER A 107 -2.54 -7.96 -13.01
C SER A 107 -3.57 -9.04 -12.61
N SER A 108 -3.70 -9.33 -11.31
CA SER A 108 -4.73 -10.23 -10.76
C SER A 108 -6.14 -9.61 -10.67
N GLY A 109 -6.27 -8.30 -10.94
CA GLY A 109 -7.55 -7.59 -10.94
C GLY A 109 -7.93 -6.90 -9.63
N ALA A 110 -7.04 -6.90 -8.63
CA ALA A 110 -7.26 -6.16 -7.39
C ALA A 110 -7.26 -4.65 -7.67
N LYS A 111 -8.24 -3.93 -7.14
CA LYS A 111 -8.35 -2.47 -7.28
C LYS A 111 -7.87 -1.81 -6.00
N ILE A 112 -6.84 -0.97 -6.11
CA ILE A 112 -6.20 -0.33 -4.96
C ILE A 112 -6.22 1.19 -5.16
N THR A 113 -6.65 1.90 -4.13
CA THR A 113 -6.69 3.37 -4.12
C THR A 113 -6.00 3.90 -2.88
N LEU A 114 -4.99 4.74 -3.05
CA LEU A 114 -4.37 5.50 -1.97
C LEU A 114 -4.90 6.93 -1.99
N ARG A 115 -5.19 7.47 -0.82
CA ARG A 115 -5.64 8.86 -0.66
C ARG A 115 -5.08 9.48 0.62
N ASP A 116 -4.78 10.77 0.56
CA ASP A 116 -4.26 11.59 1.68
C ASP A 116 -5.38 12.16 2.57
N PHE A 117 -6.55 11.50 2.57
CA PHE A 117 -7.69 11.88 3.39
C PHE A 117 -8.50 10.66 3.83
N SER A 118 -9.14 10.78 4.99
CA SER A 118 -10.06 9.78 5.52
C SER A 118 -11.37 10.43 5.97
N THR A 119 -12.50 9.77 5.71
CA THR A 119 -13.81 10.22 6.20
C THR A 119 -13.89 10.18 7.72
N SER A 120 -13.10 9.31 8.36
CA SER A 120 -12.99 9.20 9.81
C SER A 120 -11.77 9.94 10.39
N ALA A 121 -11.13 10.84 9.64
CA ALA A 121 -9.86 11.47 10.05
C ALA A 121 -9.97 12.18 11.41
N GLN A 122 -11.08 12.86 11.69
CA GLN A 122 -11.30 13.52 12.99
C GLN A 122 -11.34 12.54 14.17
N LYS A 123 -11.81 11.30 13.95
CA LYS A 123 -11.90 10.26 14.98
C LYS A 123 -10.60 9.46 15.10
N THR A 124 -9.98 9.13 13.97
CA THR A 124 -8.85 8.19 13.93
C THR A 124 -7.49 8.87 13.89
N GLY A 125 -7.43 10.15 13.48
CA GLY A 125 -6.19 10.87 13.19
C GLY A 125 -5.51 10.44 11.89
N ALA A 126 -6.18 9.64 11.05
CA ALA A 126 -5.55 9.06 9.86
C ALA A 126 -5.30 10.12 8.77
N SER A 127 -4.05 10.27 8.35
CA SER A 127 -3.63 11.14 7.24
C SER A 127 -3.59 10.42 5.91
N TRP A 128 -3.45 9.09 5.90
CA TRP A 128 -3.51 8.29 4.68
C TRP A 128 -4.49 7.13 4.82
N THR A 129 -5.18 6.82 3.72
CA THR A 129 -6.06 5.65 3.62
C THR A 129 -5.77 4.91 2.32
N ILE A 130 -5.62 3.59 2.40
CA ILE A 130 -5.57 2.69 1.26
C ILE A 130 -6.85 1.87 1.24
N ASP A 131 -7.65 2.03 0.21
CA ASP A 131 -8.77 1.16 -0.11
C ASP A 131 -8.27 -0.02 -0.96
N VAL A 132 -8.60 -1.25 -0.56
CA VAL A 132 -8.27 -2.47 -1.31
C VAL A 132 -9.56 -3.23 -1.61
N GLN A 133 -9.76 -3.59 -2.87
CA GLN A 133 -10.85 -4.47 -3.29
C GLN A 133 -10.27 -5.62 -4.12
N ASP A 134 -10.32 -6.82 -3.56
CA ASP A 134 -9.89 -8.06 -4.20
C ASP A 134 -10.87 -9.19 -3.83
N LYS A 135 -11.07 -10.16 -4.74
CA LYS A 135 -12.01 -11.27 -4.52
C LYS A 135 -11.67 -12.13 -3.30
N SER A 136 -10.39 -12.24 -2.97
CA SER A 136 -9.90 -13.02 -1.82
C SER A 136 -10.12 -12.34 -0.47
N ILE A 137 -10.37 -11.03 -0.44
CA ILE A 137 -10.48 -10.25 0.81
C ILE A 137 -11.94 -9.98 1.13
N ASN A 138 -12.39 -10.33 2.34
CA ASN A 138 -13.70 -9.99 2.90
C ASN A 138 -14.86 -10.24 1.91
N ASN A 139 -14.87 -11.41 1.26
CA ASN A 139 -15.84 -11.81 0.24
C ASN A 139 -15.92 -10.82 -0.95
N GLY A 140 -14.79 -10.27 -1.40
CA GLY A 140 -14.74 -9.32 -2.51
C GLY A 140 -15.13 -7.88 -2.17
N LYS A 141 -15.44 -7.60 -0.89
CA LYS A 141 -15.78 -6.26 -0.44
C LYS A 141 -14.54 -5.38 -0.33
N ARG A 142 -14.73 -4.08 -0.53
CA ARG A 142 -13.68 -3.10 -0.27
C ARG A 142 -13.37 -3.04 1.23
N VAL A 143 -12.09 -3.09 1.56
CA VAL A 143 -11.56 -2.86 2.91
C VAL A 143 -10.68 -1.62 2.94
N GLU A 144 -10.56 -0.98 4.10
CA GLU A 144 -9.71 0.19 4.31
C GLU A 144 -8.52 -0.15 5.20
N VAL A 145 -7.33 0.34 4.87
CA VAL A 145 -6.13 0.35 5.71
C VAL A 145 -5.71 1.80 5.94
N LYS A 146 -5.52 2.22 7.19
CA LYS A 146 -5.28 3.62 7.55
C LYS A 146 -3.94 3.83 8.24
N PHE A 147 -3.40 5.04 8.16
CA PHE A 147 -2.08 5.39 8.69
C PHE A 147 -2.09 6.76 9.38
N LYS A 148 -1.41 6.86 10.51
CA LYS A 148 -1.16 8.10 11.27
C LYS A 148 0.23 8.13 11.92
#